data_AF-A0A8S2AY08-F1
#
_entry.id   AF-A0A8S2AY08-F1
#
_cell.length_a   1.000
_cell.length_b   1.000
_cell.length_c   1.000
_cell.angle_alpha   90.00
_cell.angle_beta   90.00
_cell.angle_gamma   90.00
#
_symmetry.space_group_name_H-M   'P 1'
#
loop_
_entity.id
_entity.type
_entity.pdbx_description
1 polymer ?
#
loop_
_entity_poly.entity_id
_entity_poly.type
_entity_poly.pdbx_seq_one_letter_code
_entity_poly.pdbx_strand_id
1 'polypeptide(L)'
;MATSSSTSSSTSSALTEVVAQPRVKTRRTISPYDLTSSDNPGTLISKPLLCGPNYDERANNLRLALKARKKFGFVDGTIPQPPEDAADYEDWIANNALVISWIRLTIEENLSSSVSHIHDSSELWTHIQKRFGVKNGQRVQRLKTELANCRQKGLPIETYYGKLTQLWGSLADYQRAKTMEEVRKEREEDKLHQFLMGLDDALYGAVKSNLLSRVPLPSLEEAYNALCLDEESKNLSRDNEVRADGVSFAVQANLHRKVFENRGSSVSCTTCGRTGHIADNCFRKIGYPDWWVENPKQNSNF
;
A
#
# COMPACT_ATOMS: atom_id res chain seq x y z
N MET A 1 4.79 -11.33 -96.20
CA MET A 1 4.57 -12.76 -95.90
C MET A 1 5.66 -13.58 -96.59
N ALA A 2 6.08 -14.69 -95.97
CA ALA A 2 7.19 -15.62 -96.32
C ALA A 2 8.60 -15.15 -95.86
N THR A 3 9.05 -15.43 -94.63
CA THR A 3 9.57 -16.68 -93.99
C THR A 3 11.07 -16.94 -94.23
N SER A 4 11.84 -16.88 -93.14
CA SER A 4 13.06 -17.67 -92.82
C SER A 4 13.42 -17.34 -91.35
N SER A 5 13.35 -18.26 -90.37
CA SER A 5 14.32 -19.33 -90.07
C SER A 5 15.73 -18.72 -89.85
N SER A 6 16.44 -18.80 -88.72
CA SER A 6 16.66 -19.92 -87.81
C SER A 6 17.55 -19.48 -86.61
N THR A 7 17.52 -20.29 -85.54
CA THR A 7 18.67 -20.73 -84.69
C THR A 7 19.44 -19.76 -83.77
N SER A 8 19.12 -19.89 -82.47
CA SER A 8 20.01 -20.24 -81.35
C SER A 8 21.46 -19.75 -81.31
N SER A 9 21.85 -19.10 -80.21
CA SER A 9 23.16 -19.27 -79.58
C SER A 9 23.11 -18.84 -78.11
N SER A 10 23.32 -19.81 -77.23
CA SER A 10 23.52 -19.63 -75.80
C SER A 10 24.89 -19.02 -75.52
N THR A 11 24.99 -18.08 -74.56
CA THR A 11 26.24 -17.82 -73.85
C THR A 11 26.00 -17.63 -72.37
N SER A 12 26.86 -18.31 -71.63
CA SER A 12 26.88 -18.62 -70.22
C SER A 12 27.30 -17.45 -69.34
N SER A 13 26.68 -17.40 -68.15
CA SER A 13 27.24 -17.07 -66.82
C SER A 13 27.99 -15.76 -66.59
N ALA A 14 27.42 -14.94 -65.71
CA ALA A 14 28.17 -14.32 -64.61
C ALA A 14 27.20 -14.10 -63.44
N LEU A 15 27.17 -15.03 -62.48
CA LEU A 15 26.58 -14.80 -61.17
C LEU A 15 27.54 -13.92 -60.37
N THR A 16 27.26 -12.62 -60.30
CA THR A 16 27.90 -11.73 -59.34
C THR A 16 27.19 -11.92 -57.99
N GLU A 17 27.83 -12.61 -57.06
CA GLU A 17 27.41 -12.65 -55.66
C GLU A 17 27.43 -11.23 -55.08
N VAL A 18 26.25 -10.64 -54.91
CA VAL A 18 26.08 -9.42 -54.12
C VAL A 18 26.17 -9.84 -52.66
N VAL A 19 27.33 -9.66 -52.05
CA VAL A 19 27.54 -9.79 -50.61
C VAL A 19 26.60 -8.82 -49.90
N ALA A 20 25.51 -9.33 -49.34
CA ALA A 20 24.57 -8.55 -48.55
C ALA A 20 25.26 -8.11 -47.26
N GLN A 21 25.54 -6.80 -47.14
CA GLN A 21 26.01 -6.24 -45.88
C GLN A 21 24.93 -6.39 -44.80
N PRO A 22 25.31 -6.72 -43.55
CA PRO A 22 24.35 -6.87 -42.48
C PRO A 22 23.69 -5.51 -42.20
N ARG A 23 22.38 -5.39 -42.47
CA ARG A 23 21.56 -4.26 -42.04
C ARG A 23 21.56 -4.21 -40.52
N VAL A 24 22.44 -3.41 -39.94
CA VAL A 24 22.33 -2.98 -38.54
C VAL A 24 21.04 -2.17 -38.46
N LYS A 25 20.01 -2.73 -37.82
CA LYS A 25 18.78 -1.99 -37.52
C LYS A 25 19.12 -0.92 -36.48
N THR A 26 19.50 0.27 -36.92
CA THR A 26 19.65 1.43 -36.05
C THR A 26 18.29 1.72 -35.42
N ARG A 27 18.23 1.61 -34.08
CA ARG A 27 17.04 1.97 -33.32
C ARG A 27 16.78 3.46 -33.52
N ARG A 28 15.60 3.82 -34.04
CA ARG A 28 15.19 5.24 -34.16
C ARG A 28 15.22 5.86 -32.77
N THR A 29 16.09 6.84 -32.57
CA THR A 29 16.16 7.62 -31.34
C THR A 29 15.03 8.63 -31.35
N ILE A 30 14.04 8.44 -30.47
CA ILE A 30 12.94 9.41 -30.30
C ILE A 30 13.55 10.73 -29.83
N SER A 31 13.34 11.78 -30.62
CA SER A 31 13.73 13.15 -30.33
C SER A 31 12.84 13.72 -29.21
N PRO A 32 13.35 14.61 -28.35
CA PRO A 32 12.53 15.38 -27.42
C PRO A 32 11.43 16.20 -28.12
N TYR A 33 11.61 16.54 -29.39
CA TYR A 33 10.64 17.29 -30.20
C TYR A 33 9.54 16.41 -30.79
N ASP A 34 9.74 15.09 -30.87
CA ASP A 34 8.75 14.18 -31.45
C ASP A 34 7.48 14.12 -30.58
N LEU A 35 6.31 14.38 -31.18
CA LEU A 35 5.01 14.16 -30.55
C LEU A 35 4.49 12.75 -30.88
N THR A 36 3.95 12.07 -29.88
CA THR A 36 3.35 10.73 -30.00
C THR A 36 1.83 10.80 -29.90
N SER A 37 1.14 9.72 -30.31
CA SER A 37 -0.32 9.64 -30.16
C SER A 37 -0.81 9.70 -28.70
N SER A 38 0.07 9.42 -27.73
CA SER A 38 -0.23 9.55 -26.30
C SER A 38 -0.06 10.97 -25.74
N ASP A 39 0.47 11.90 -26.52
CA ASP A 39 0.77 13.26 -26.07
C ASP A 39 -0.45 14.19 -26.21
N ASN A 40 -1.46 13.93 -25.38
CA ASN A 40 -2.68 14.72 -25.35
C ASN A 40 -2.61 15.82 -24.27
N PRO A 41 -2.78 17.12 -24.64
CA PRO A 41 -2.77 18.23 -23.70
C PRO A 41 -3.79 18.14 -22.56
N GLY A 42 -4.92 17.45 -22.77
CA GLY A 42 -6.00 17.28 -21.79
C GLY A 42 -5.77 16.14 -20.78
N THR A 43 -4.69 15.38 -20.92
CA THR A 43 -4.43 14.22 -20.05
C THR A 43 -3.73 14.65 -18.76
N LEU A 44 -4.29 14.27 -17.61
CA LEU A 44 -3.62 14.44 -16.33
C LEU A 44 -2.48 13.41 -16.20
N ILE A 45 -1.23 13.88 -16.31
CA ILE A 45 -0.05 13.00 -16.34
C ILE A 45 0.55 12.67 -14.96
N SER A 46 0.14 13.37 -13.90
CA SER A 46 0.63 13.14 -12.54
C SER A 46 -0.38 13.57 -11.47
N LYS A 47 -0.31 12.94 -10.30
CA LYS A 47 -1.00 13.31 -9.06
C LYS A 47 0.02 13.34 -7.91
N PRO A 48 -0.26 14.03 -6.78
CA PRO A 48 -1.42 14.87 -6.49
C PRO A 48 -1.40 16.22 -7.25
N LEU A 49 -2.55 16.92 -7.29
CA LEU A 49 -2.63 18.30 -7.79
C LEU A 49 -1.92 19.24 -6.81
N LEU A 50 -1.29 20.31 -7.30
CA LEU A 50 -0.63 21.29 -6.45
C LEU A 50 -1.68 22.06 -5.62
N CYS A 51 -1.62 21.90 -4.30
CA CYS A 51 -2.42 22.64 -3.33
C CYS A 51 -1.57 23.58 -2.45
N GLY A 52 -0.25 23.64 -2.71
CA GLY A 52 0.73 24.46 -1.99
C GLY A 52 1.65 23.62 -1.09
N PRO A 53 1.16 23.04 0.02
CA PRO A 53 1.99 22.26 0.97
C PRO A 53 2.61 20.99 0.38
N ASN A 54 2.05 20.46 -0.71
CA ASN A 54 2.49 19.22 -1.37
C ASN A 54 3.42 19.47 -2.56
N TYR A 55 4.04 20.66 -2.66
CA TYR A 55 4.86 21.03 -3.80
C TYR A 55 5.95 20.00 -4.11
N ASP A 56 6.70 19.53 -3.10
CA ASP A 56 7.83 18.62 -3.34
C ASP A 56 7.38 17.28 -3.93
N GLU A 57 6.33 16.67 -3.37
CA GLU A 57 5.73 15.44 -3.89
C GLU A 57 5.23 15.63 -5.33
N ARG A 58 4.46 16.70 -5.57
CA ARG A 58 3.94 17.04 -6.89
C ARG A 58 5.07 17.28 -7.89
N ALA A 59 6.10 18.03 -7.50
CA ALA A 59 7.24 18.34 -8.36
C ALA A 59 8.04 17.08 -8.72
N ASN A 60 8.24 16.17 -7.78
CA ASN A 60 8.90 14.89 -8.03
C ASN A 60 8.10 14.01 -9.01
N ASN A 61 6.80 13.86 -8.78
CA ASN A 61 5.93 13.04 -9.63
C ASN A 61 5.82 13.60 -11.06
N LEU A 62 5.64 14.93 -11.19
CA LEU A 62 5.56 15.58 -12.49
C LEU A 62 6.91 15.53 -13.24
N ARG A 63 8.03 15.73 -12.55
CA ARG A 63 9.38 15.56 -13.12
C ARG A 63 9.56 14.15 -13.67
N LEU A 64 9.16 13.12 -12.93
CA LEU A 64 9.26 11.73 -13.36
C LEU A 64 8.41 11.48 -14.62
N ALA A 65 7.16 11.95 -14.63
CA ALA A 65 6.24 11.81 -15.76
C ALA A 65 6.76 12.49 -17.04
N LEU A 66 7.38 13.67 -16.92
CA LEU A 66 7.99 14.40 -18.03
C LEU A 66 9.29 13.74 -18.51
N LYS A 67 10.12 13.22 -17.61
CA LYS A 67 11.34 12.48 -17.97
C LYS A 67 11.02 11.20 -18.74
N ALA A 68 9.98 10.46 -18.33
CA ALA A 68 9.53 9.26 -19.03
C ALA A 68 9.13 9.55 -20.50
N ARG A 69 8.73 10.80 -20.79
CA ARG A 69 8.35 11.29 -22.12
C ARG A 69 9.45 12.08 -22.83
N LYS A 70 10.65 12.20 -22.23
CA LYS A 70 11.75 13.05 -22.71
C LYS A 70 11.39 14.54 -22.85
N LYS A 71 10.38 15.02 -22.14
CA LYS A 71 9.92 16.42 -22.19
C LYS A 71 10.45 17.28 -21.04
N PHE A 72 11.18 16.70 -20.09
CA PHE A 72 11.72 17.45 -18.94
C PHE A 72 12.71 18.54 -19.36
N GLY A 73 13.36 18.40 -20.53
CA GLY A 73 14.32 19.37 -21.04
C GLY A 73 13.75 20.76 -21.34
N PHE A 74 12.46 20.83 -21.69
CA PHE A 74 11.73 22.10 -21.88
C PHE A 74 11.50 22.82 -20.55
N VAL A 75 11.45 22.06 -19.44
CA VAL A 75 11.14 22.56 -18.10
C VAL A 75 12.39 22.99 -17.33
N ASP A 76 13.50 22.26 -17.47
CA ASP A 76 14.77 22.61 -16.81
C ASP A 76 15.65 23.56 -17.63
N GLY A 77 15.21 23.92 -18.83
CA GLY A 77 15.90 24.84 -19.74
C GLY A 77 17.06 24.21 -20.51
N THR A 78 17.26 22.88 -20.42
CA THR A 78 18.27 22.19 -21.25
C THR A 78 17.92 22.15 -22.73
N ILE A 79 16.64 22.35 -23.07
CA ILE A 79 16.13 22.54 -24.43
C ILE A 79 15.58 23.97 -24.55
N PRO A 80 16.45 24.97 -24.82
CA PRO A 80 16.02 26.37 -24.91
C PRO A 80 15.22 26.61 -26.20
N GLN A 81 14.47 27.71 -26.21
CA GLN A 81 13.79 28.17 -27.42
C GLN A 81 14.82 28.44 -28.52
N PRO A 82 14.69 27.81 -29.70
CA PRO A 82 15.56 28.09 -30.82
C PRO A 82 15.20 29.44 -31.48
N PRO A 83 16.08 29.99 -32.33
CA PRO A 83 15.76 31.14 -33.17
C PRO A 83 14.52 30.92 -34.05
N GLU A 84 13.78 31.98 -34.38
CA GLU A 84 12.53 31.91 -35.17
C GLU A 84 12.75 31.34 -36.59
N ASP A 85 13.96 31.43 -37.11
CA ASP A 85 14.36 30.92 -38.42
C ASP A 85 14.83 29.45 -38.39
N ALA A 86 14.92 28.83 -37.21
CA ALA A 86 15.35 27.45 -37.06
C ALA A 86 14.24 26.47 -37.48
N ALA A 87 14.63 25.36 -38.10
CA ALA A 87 13.70 24.30 -38.52
C ALA A 87 12.88 23.70 -37.36
N ASP A 88 13.46 23.68 -36.16
CA ASP A 88 12.84 23.10 -34.96
C ASP A 88 11.97 24.10 -34.17
N TYR A 89 11.80 25.34 -34.66
CA TYR A 89 11.08 26.40 -33.93
C TYR A 89 9.62 26.05 -33.67
N GLU A 90 8.87 25.68 -34.70
CA GLU A 90 7.46 25.30 -34.58
C GLU A 90 7.28 24.05 -33.70
N ASP A 91 8.18 23.07 -33.85
CA ASP A 91 8.19 21.88 -33.01
C ASP A 91 8.47 22.22 -31.54
N TRP A 92 9.36 23.18 -31.27
CA TRP A 92 9.60 23.69 -29.92
C TRP A 92 8.35 24.34 -29.34
N ILE A 93 7.68 25.20 -30.11
CA ILE A 93 6.46 25.90 -29.69
C ILE A 93 5.36 24.91 -29.33
N ALA A 94 5.12 23.90 -30.17
CA ALA A 94 4.12 22.87 -29.93
C ALA A 94 4.41 22.07 -28.64
N ASN A 95 5.67 21.69 -28.42
CA ASN A 95 6.07 20.96 -27.23
C ASN A 95 6.01 21.81 -25.96
N ASN A 96 6.42 23.08 -26.05
CA ASN A 96 6.31 24.02 -24.95
C ASN A 96 4.85 24.21 -24.52
N ALA A 97 3.94 24.41 -25.48
CA ALA A 97 2.50 24.53 -25.22
C ALA A 97 1.93 23.26 -24.55
N LEU A 98 2.30 22.07 -25.05
CA LEU A 98 1.90 20.78 -24.47
C LEU A 98 2.36 20.63 -23.00
N VAL A 99 3.62 20.95 -22.73
CA VAL A 99 4.19 20.89 -21.38
C VAL A 99 3.48 21.87 -20.45
N ILE A 100 3.19 23.09 -20.92
CA ILE A 100 2.40 24.08 -20.17
C ILE A 100 1.02 23.54 -19.83
N SER A 101 0.32 22.91 -20.78
CA SER A 101 -0.99 22.30 -20.53
C SER A 101 -0.92 21.25 -19.41
N TRP A 102 0.07 20.36 -19.43
CA TRP A 102 0.25 19.37 -18.36
C TRP A 102 0.63 19.99 -17.01
N ILE A 103 1.47 21.03 -17.00
CA ILE A 103 1.78 21.76 -15.77
C ILE A 103 0.51 22.42 -15.22
N ARG A 104 -0.32 23.04 -16.05
CA ARG A 104 -1.57 23.70 -15.64
C ARG A 104 -2.62 22.71 -15.13
N LEU A 105 -2.76 21.54 -15.79
CA LEU A 105 -3.69 20.49 -15.35
C LEU A 105 -3.33 19.88 -13.99
N THR A 106 -2.08 20.03 -13.55
CA THR A 106 -1.58 19.49 -12.28
C THR A 106 -1.59 20.54 -11.16
N ILE A 107 -2.36 21.62 -11.31
CA ILE A 107 -2.53 22.72 -10.34
C ILE A 107 -4.02 22.83 -9.98
N GLU A 108 -4.33 23.03 -8.70
CA GLU A 108 -5.71 23.28 -8.27
C GLU A 108 -6.24 24.63 -8.79
N GLU A 109 -7.56 24.70 -9.01
CA GLU A 109 -8.23 25.83 -9.65
C GLU A 109 -8.00 27.17 -8.92
N ASN A 110 -7.96 27.14 -7.59
CA ASN A 110 -7.66 28.28 -6.72
C ASN A 110 -6.25 28.89 -6.93
N LEU A 111 -5.30 28.12 -7.45
CA LEU A 111 -3.92 28.57 -7.72
C LEU A 111 -3.69 28.88 -9.21
N SER A 112 -4.57 28.38 -10.09
CA SER A 112 -4.44 28.46 -11.56
C SER A 112 -4.41 29.91 -12.08
N SER A 113 -5.21 30.81 -11.50
CA SER A 113 -5.30 32.22 -11.91
C SER A 113 -3.94 32.95 -11.85
N SER A 114 -3.07 32.55 -10.93
CA SER A 114 -1.79 33.22 -10.70
C SER A 114 -0.69 32.85 -11.68
N VAL A 115 -0.91 31.84 -12.53
CA VAL A 115 0.08 31.32 -13.49
C VAL A 115 -0.43 31.30 -14.94
N SER A 116 -1.65 31.80 -15.16
CA SER A 116 -2.33 31.76 -16.46
C SER A 116 -1.66 32.57 -17.58
N HIS A 117 -0.90 33.60 -17.21
CA HIS A 117 -0.21 34.51 -18.13
C HIS A 117 1.19 34.03 -18.55
N ILE A 118 1.70 32.94 -17.97
CA ILE A 118 3.04 32.43 -18.29
C ILE A 118 2.95 31.46 -19.46
N HIS A 119 3.66 31.78 -20.54
CA HIS A 119 3.63 31.06 -21.82
C HIS A 119 4.93 30.30 -22.13
N ASP A 120 5.91 30.35 -21.23
CA ASP A 120 7.12 29.53 -21.29
C ASP A 120 7.09 28.45 -20.19
N SER A 121 7.37 27.20 -20.55
CA SER A 121 7.29 26.06 -19.62
C SER A 121 8.38 26.09 -18.56
N SER A 122 9.57 26.58 -18.89
CA SER A 122 10.70 26.73 -17.95
C SER A 122 10.44 27.88 -16.96
N GLU A 123 9.93 29.01 -17.44
CA GLU A 123 9.51 30.14 -16.62
C GLU A 123 8.36 29.73 -15.70
N LEU A 124 7.35 29.04 -16.21
CA LEU A 124 6.20 28.58 -15.43
C LEU A 124 6.65 27.65 -14.30
N TRP A 125 7.51 26.68 -14.62
CA TRP A 125 8.06 25.78 -13.61
C TRP A 125 8.86 26.53 -12.56
N THR A 126 9.73 27.45 -12.99
CA THR A 126 10.56 28.26 -12.11
C THR A 126 9.72 29.16 -11.20
N HIS A 127 8.65 29.76 -11.73
CA HIS A 127 7.71 30.59 -10.97
C HIS A 127 7.01 29.77 -9.87
N ILE A 128 6.50 28.58 -10.20
CA ILE A 128 5.89 27.66 -9.23
C ILE A 128 6.94 27.23 -8.19
N GLN A 129 8.16 26.90 -8.62
CA GLN A 129 9.25 26.53 -7.72
C GLN A 129 9.65 27.65 -6.76
N LYS A 130 9.75 28.90 -7.24
CA LYS A 130 10.07 30.04 -6.37
C LYS A 130 8.97 30.30 -5.35
N ARG A 131 7.71 30.12 -5.73
CA ARG A 131 6.56 30.39 -4.86
C ARG A 131 6.30 29.29 -3.84
N PHE A 132 6.38 28.03 -4.25
CA PHE A 132 5.97 26.88 -3.42
C PHE A 132 7.14 25.96 -3.03
N GLY A 133 8.27 26.04 -3.74
CA GLY A 133 9.49 25.27 -3.47
C GLY A 133 10.47 25.94 -2.51
N VAL A 134 10.06 27.00 -1.83
CA VAL A 134 10.80 27.50 -0.66
C VAL A 134 10.86 26.36 0.34
N LYS A 135 12.06 25.89 0.68
CA LYS A 135 12.27 24.95 1.78
C LYS A 135 11.72 25.60 3.04
N ASN A 136 10.47 25.29 3.37
CA ASN A 136 9.82 25.90 4.49
C ASN A 136 10.45 25.31 5.76
N GLY A 137 11.32 26.08 6.42
CA GLY A 137 11.92 25.66 7.69
C GLY A 137 10.86 25.21 8.69
N GLN A 138 9.66 25.80 8.65
CA GLN A 138 8.51 25.36 9.46
C GLN A 138 7.97 23.99 9.02
N ARG A 139 7.99 23.65 7.72
CA ARG A 139 7.62 22.30 7.23
C ARG A 139 8.64 21.27 7.70
N VAL A 140 9.93 21.57 7.58
CA VAL A 140 10.99 20.69 8.12
C VAL A 140 10.83 20.52 9.62
N GLN A 141 10.60 21.62 10.36
CA GLN A 141 10.38 21.56 11.80
C GLN A 141 9.14 20.73 12.14
N ARG A 142 8.03 20.94 11.43
CA ARG A 142 6.80 20.17 11.59
C ARG A 142 7.04 18.67 11.35
N LEU A 143 7.71 18.31 10.25
CA LEU A 143 8.04 16.91 9.94
C LEU A 143 8.95 16.29 11.01
N LYS A 144 9.96 17.03 11.50
CA LYS A 144 10.80 16.59 12.61
C LYS A 144 10.00 16.36 13.89
N THR A 145 9.05 17.27 14.20
CA THR A 145 8.15 17.12 15.35
C THR A 145 7.20 15.93 15.18
N GLU A 146 6.63 15.73 13.99
CA GLU A 146 5.77 14.58 13.69
C GLU A 146 6.55 13.26 13.82
N LEU A 147 7.79 13.22 13.34
CA LEU A 147 8.69 12.08 13.46
C LEU A 147 9.05 11.78 14.93
N ALA A 148 9.45 12.80 15.69
CA ALA A 148 9.82 12.66 17.11
C ALA A 148 8.64 12.16 17.97
N ASN A 149 7.40 12.50 17.59
CA ASN A 149 6.17 12.09 18.27
C ASN A 149 5.49 10.86 17.63
N CYS A 150 6.07 10.28 16.58
CA CYS A 150 5.52 9.09 15.93
C CYS A 150 5.65 7.89 16.87
N ARG A 151 4.51 7.30 17.23
CA ARG A 151 4.41 6.17 18.16
C ARG A 151 3.45 5.14 17.57
N GLN A 152 3.70 3.86 17.83
CA GLN A 152 2.88 2.75 17.37
C GLN A 152 1.44 2.85 17.91
N LYS A 153 1.27 3.12 19.21
CA LYS A 153 -0.05 3.29 19.88
C LYS A 153 -1.06 2.19 19.52
N GLY A 154 -0.61 0.93 19.52
CA GLY A 154 -1.45 -0.23 19.19
C GLY A 154 -1.74 -0.45 17.70
N LEU A 155 -1.15 0.33 16.79
CA LEU A 155 -1.21 0.07 15.35
C LEU A 155 -0.41 -1.19 14.98
N PRO A 156 -0.82 -1.91 13.91
CA PRO A 156 0.00 -2.99 13.35
C PRO A 156 1.39 -2.49 12.97
N ILE A 157 2.41 -3.35 13.14
CA ILE A 157 3.82 -2.99 12.88
C ILE A 157 4.00 -2.45 11.45
N GLU A 158 3.38 -3.09 10.46
CA GLU A 158 3.40 -2.65 9.05
C GLU A 158 2.88 -1.22 8.88
N THR A 159 1.74 -0.90 9.50
CA THR A 159 1.13 0.43 9.41
C THR A 159 1.99 1.50 10.09
N TYR A 160 2.58 1.17 11.24
CA TYR A 160 3.49 2.06 11.95
C TYR A 160 4.77 2.33 11.16
N TYR A 161 5.38 1.27 10.62
CA TYR A 161 6.58 1.36 9.78
C TYR A 161 6.32 2.17 8.51
N GLY A 162 5.16 1.99 7.88
CA GLY A 162 4.75 2.80 6.71
C GLY A 162 4.69 4.30 7.01
N LYS A 163 4.16 4.69 8.18
CA LYS A 163 4.11 6.11 8.61
C LYS A 163 5.52 6.69 8.79
N LEU A 164 6.43 5.95 9.42
CA LEU A 164 7.82 6.38 9.57
C LEU A 164 8.52 6.53 8.22
N THR A 165 8.34 5.56 7.33
CA THR A 165 8.90 5.58 5.97
C THR A 165 8.46 6.82 5.19
N GLN A 166 7.17 7.17 5.30
CA GLN A 166 6.65 8.39 4.69
C GLN A 166 7.30 9.67 5.26
N LEU A 167 7.49 9.73 6.59
CA LEU A 167 8.12 10.88 7.26
C LEU A 167 9.61 11.00 6.90
N TRP A 168 10.35 9.89 6.89
CA TRP A 168 11.76 9.87 6.47
C TRP A 168 11.92 10.28 5.02
N GLY A 169 11.10 9.75 4.11
CA GLY A 169 11.09 10.15 2.71
C GLY A 169 10.84 11.65 2.54
N SER A 170 9.80 12.16 3.22
CA SER A 170 9.47 13.59 3.21
C SER A 170 10.62 14.46 3.73
N LEU A 171 11.35 14.03 4.77
CA LEU A 171 12.51 14.77 5.30
C LEU A 171 13.74 14.68 4.39
N ALA A 172 13.96 13.53 3.74
CA ALA A 172 15.08 13.32 2.84
C ALA A 172 15.04 14.28 1.64
N ASP A 173 13.83 14.61 1.15
CA ASP A 173 13.62 15.59 0.08
C ASP A 173 14.19 16.99 0.43
N TYR A 174 14.13 17.38 1.71
CA TYR A 174 14.69 18.64 2.21
C TYR A 174 16.18 18.53 2.59
N GLN A 175 16.64 17.34 2.98
CA GLN A 175 18.01 17.04 3.45
C GLN A 175 18.91 16.47 2.34
N ARG A 176 18.78 17.03 1.14
CA ARG A 176 19.59 16.74 -0.06
C ARG A 176 21.06 17.14 0.12
N ALA A 177 21.73 16.58 1.14
CA ALA A 177 23.17 16.70 1.35
C ALA A 177 23.87 15.61 0.53
N LYS A 178 24.99 15.98 -0.10
CA LYS A 178 25.94 15.04 -0.72
C LYS A 178 26.46 14.12 0.38
N THR A 179 26.24 12.81 0.32
CA THR A 179 26.66 11.93 1.41
C THR A 179 27.78 11.00 1.00
N MET A 180 28.90 11.17 1.71
CA MET A 180 29.88 10.14 1.99
C MET A 180 29.22 8.94 2.69
N GLU A 181 29.80 7.75 2.55
CA GLU A 181 29.22 6.48 3.02
C GLU A 181 28.97 6.43 4.54
N GLU A 182 29.82 7.11 5.32
CA GLU A 182 29.69 7.19 6.79
C GLU A 182 28.41 7.92 7.22
N VAL A 183 28.07 9.04 6.56
CA VAL A 183 26.84 9.80 6.83
C VAL A 183 25.60 9.00 6.43
N ARG A 184 25.71 8.13 5.42
CA ARG A 184 24.61 7.24 5.04
C ARG A 184 24.39 6.18 6.11
N LYS A 185 25.45 5.57 6.63
CA LYS A 185 25.38 4.57 7.69
C LYS A 185 24.76 5.13 8.98
N GLU A 186 25.23 6.30 9.44
CA GLU A 186 24.67 6.98 10.61
C GLU A 186 23.17 7.28 10.46
N ARG A 187 22.74 7.69 9.26
CA ARG A 187 21.30 7.92 8.98
C ARG A 187 20.46 6.65 9.05
N GLU A 188 20.97 5.51 8.59
CA GLU A 188 20.23 4.24 8.70
C GLU A 188 20.15 3.77 10.15
N GLU A 189 21.22 3.96 10.94
CA GLU A 189 21.20 3.70 12.38
C GLU A 189 20.20 4.61 13.10
N ASP A 190 20.12 5.90 12.76
CA ASP A 190 19.13 6.83 13.31
C ASP A 190 17.68 6.37 13.03
N LYS A 191 17.39 5.88 11.82
CA LYS A 191 16.06 5.36 11.48
C LYS A 191 15.70 4.15 12.34
N LEU A 192 16.65 3.23 12.55
CA LEU A 192 16.46 2.08 13.43
C LEU A 192 16.09 2.53 14.85
N HIS A 193 16.85 3.47 15.42
CA HIS A 193 16.57 3.98 16.76
C HIS A 193 15.20 4.67 16.83
N GLN A 194 14.84 5.47 15.83
CA GLN A 194 13.54 6.14 15.76
C GLN A 194 12.38 5.14 15.67
N PHE A 195 12.56 4.07 14.89
CA PHE A 195 11.59 2.98 14.80
C PHE A 195 11.40 2.26 16.14
N LEU A 196 12.49 1.83 16.77
CA LEU A 196 12.43 1.10 18.03
C LEU A 196 11.95 1.97 19.20
N MET A 197 12.26 3.27 19.20
CA MET A 197 11.85 4.20 20.25
C MET A 197 10.33 4.39 20.31
N GLY A 198 9.65 4.31 19.16
CA GLY A 198 8.20 4.56 19.13
C GLY A 198 7.32 3.32 19.25
N LEU A 199 7.90 2.13 19.41
CA LEU A 199 7.17 0.90 19.71
C LEU A 199 6.48 0.96 21.07
N ASP A 200 5.39 0.20 21.20
CA ASP A 200 4.75 -0.01 22.50
C ASP A 200 5.63 -0.90 23.39
N ASP A 201 6.23 -0.31 24.42
CA ASP A 201 7.13 -1.01 25.34
C ASP A 201 6.44 -2.15 26.11
N ALA A 202 5.13 -2.05 26.37
CA ALA A 202 4.40 -3.11 27.07
C ALA A 202 4.25 -4.37 26.22
N LEU A 203 4.14 -4.21 24.89
CA LEU A 203 4.00 -5.33 23.96
C LEU A 203 5.36 -5.78 23.43
N TYR A 204 6.23 -4.87 23.01
CA TYR A 204 7.43 -5.18 22.21
C TYR A 204 8.76 -4.96 22.96
N GLY A 205 8.72 -4.61 24.26
CA GLY A 205 9.91 -4.28 25.05
C GLY A 205 10.99 -5.36 25.05
N ALA A 206 10.61 -6.64 25.07
CA ALA A 206 11.55 -7.76 25.03
C ALA A 206 12.31 -7.85 23.68
N VAL A 207 11.59 -7.80 22.56
CA VAL A 207 12.18 -7.84 21.21
C VAL A 207 13.04 -6.60 20.98
N LYS A 208 12.55 -5.42 21.36
CA LYS A 208 13.31 -4.16 21.32
C LYS A 208 14.65 -4.27 22.07
N SER A 209 14.63 -4.82 23.29
CA SER A 209 15.85 -5.00 24.09
C SER A 209 16.82 -6.01 23.45
N ASN A 210 16.31 -7.08 22.86
CA ASN A 210 17.13 -8.05 22.12
C ASN A 210 17.79 -7.40 20.88
N LEU A 211 17.04 -6.59 20.13
CA LEU A 211 17.57 -5.92 18.94
C LEU A 211 18.66 -4.90 19.30
N LEU A 212 18.45 -4.11 20.36
CA LEU A 212 19.41 -3.08 20.81
C LEU A 212 20.69 -3.64 21.46
N SER A 213 20.68 -4.91 21.88
CA SER A 213 21.85 -5.55 22.51
C SER A 213 22.79 -6.25 21.52
N ARG A 214 22.47 -6.27 20.22
CA ARG A 214 23.33 -6.86 19.18
C ARG A 214 24.50 -5.92 18.83
N VAL A 215 25.68 -6.49 18.64
CA VAL A 215 26.88 -5.79 18.16
C VAL A 215 27.47 -6.57 16.96
N PRO A 216 27.42 -6.03 15.73
CA PRO A 216 26.86 -4.74 15.33
C PRO A 216 25.32 -4.69 15.46
N LEU A 217 24.76 -3.48 15.49
CA LEU A 217 23.31 -3.27 15.48
C LEU A 217 22.70 -3.89 14.21
N PRO A 218 21.48 -4.45 14.31
CA PRO A 218 20.79 -5.03 13.15
C PRO A 218 20.43 -3.94 12.14
N SER A 219 20.20 -4.33 10.88
CA SER A 219 19.63 -3.40 9.90
C SER A 219 18.19 -3.02 10.25
N LEU A 220 17.70 -1.92 9.67
CA LEU A 220 16.29 -1.51 9.81
C LEU A 220 15.35 -2.61 9.31
N GLU A 221 15.69 -3.24 8.19
CA GLU A 221 14.93 -4.35 7.61
C GLU A 221 14.92 -5.58 8.51
N GLU A 222 16.06 -5.95 9.11
CA GLU A 222 16.15 -7.06 10.06
C GLU A 222 15.27 -6.81 11.30
N ALA A 223 15.31 -5.60 11.84
CA ALA A 223 14.49 -5.21 12.99
C ALA A 223 12.99 -5.23 12.66
N TYR A 224 12.61 -4.72 11.48
CA TYR A 224 11.23 -4.78 10.98
C TYR A 224 10.73 -6.23 10.88
N ASN A 225 11.50 -7.11 10.24
CA ASN A 225 11.13 -8.51 10.07
C ASN A 225 11.00 -9.24 11.42
N ALA A 226 11.90 -8.98 12.37
CA ALA A 226 11.84 -9.57 13.70
C ALA A 226 10.55 -9.17 14.46
N LEU A 227 10.11 -7.93 14.32
CA LEU A 227 8.88 -7.44 14.96
C LEU A 227 7.62 -7.96 14.27
N CYS A 228 7.60 -8.09 12.94
CA CYS A 228 6.49 -8.71 12.23
C CYS A 228 6.31 -10.18 12.64
N LEU A 229 7.40 -10.93 12.76
CA LEU A 229 7.35 -12.33 13.21
C LEU A 229 6.84 -12.45 14.66
N ASP A 230 7.27 -11.55 15.54
CA ASP A 230 6.78 -11.50 16.92
C ASP A 230 5.29 -11.11 17.00
N GLU A 231 4.83 -10.16 16.19
CA GLU A 231 3.42 -9.78 16.08
C GLU A 231 2.56 -10.96 15.61
N GLU A 232 2.99 -11.69 14.58
CA GLU A 232 2.31 -12.90 14.10
C GLU A 232 2.26 -13.99 15.16
N SER A 233 3.38 -14.25 15.85
CA SER A 233 3.43 -15.24 16.93
C SER A 233 2.47 -14.91 18.07
N LYS A 234 2.33 -13.63 18.44
CA LYS A 234 1.40 -13.20 19.50
C LYS A 234 -0.06 -13.30 19.07
N ASN A 235 -0.36 -13.02 17.80
CA ASN A 235 -1.70 -13.20 17.25
C ASN A 235 -2.11 -14.67 17.26
N LEU A 236 -1.22 -15.58 16.88
CA LEU A 236 -1.46 -17.03 16.96
C LEU A 236 -1.70 -17.50 18.39
N SER A 237 -0.92 -17.00 19.37
CA SER A 237 -1.12 -17.32 20.78
C SER A 237 -2.47 -16.82 21.31
N ARG A 238 -2.88 -15.59 20.97
CA ARG A 238 -4.20 -15.05 21.33
C ARG A 238 -5.34 -15.87 20.73
N ASP A 239 -5.23 -16.29 19.48
CA ASP A 239 -6.24 -17.13 18.84
C ASP A 239 -6.38 -18.50 19.52
N ASN A 240 -5.27 -19.06 20.00
CA ASN A 240 -5.29 -20.31 20.76
C ASN A 240 -5.88 -20.14 22.16
N GLU A 241 -5.63 -19.02 22.85
CA GLU A 241 -6.26 -18.71 24.14
C GLU A 241 -7.78 -18.55 23.99
N VAL A 242 -8.24 -17.82 22.98
CA VAL A 242 -9.69 -17.65 22.71
C VAL A 242 -10.35 -19.01 22.39
N ARG A 243 -9.67 -19.89 21.65
CA ARG A 243 -10.15 -21.25 21.41
C ARG A 243 -10.16 -22.08 22.69
N ALA A 244 -9.12 -22.00 23.53
CA ALA A 244 -9.03 -22.72 24.79
C ALA A 244 -10.11 -22.27 25.78
N ASP A 245 -10.38 -20.96 25.89
CA ASP A 245 -11.45 -20.41 26.72
C ASP A 245 -12.84 -20.76 26.17
N GLY A 246 -13.03 -20.76 24.84
CA GLY A 246 -14.27 -21.24 24.22
C GLY A 246 -14.54 -22.72 24.51
N VAL A 247 -13.49 -23.55 24.51
CA VAL A 247 -13.58 -24.97 24.91
C VAL A 247 -13.80 -25.11 26.42
N SER A 248 -13.12 -24.32 27.25
CA SER A 248 -13.31 -24.29 28.71
C SER A 248 -14.73 -23.88 29.11
N PHE A 249 -15.29 -22.87 28.45
CA PHE A 249 -16.67 -22.44 28.63
C PHE A 249 -17.67 -23.47 28.10
N ALA A 250 -17.37 -24.16 26.99
CA ALA A 250 -18.17 -25.28 26.50
C ALA A 250 -18.11 -26.49 27.44
N VAL A 251 -16.97 -26.75 28.09
CA VAL A 251 -16.82 -27.79 29.11
C VAL A 251 -17.58 -27.40 30.39
N GLN A 252 -17.55 -26.14 30.83
CA GLN A 252 -18.37 -25.64 31.94
C GLN A 252 -19.87 -25.66 31.63
N ALA A 253 -20.29 -25.32 30.41
CA ALA A 253 -21.67 -25.47 29.96
C ALA A 253 -22.10 -26.95 29.91
N ASN A 254 -21.19 -27.86 29.54
CA ASN A 254 -21.43 -29.31 29.57
C ASN A 254 -21.41 -29.89 31.00
N LEU A 255 -20.67 -29.30 31.95
CA LEU A 255 -20.75 -29.62 33.37
C LEU A 255 -22.06 -29.14 33.98
N HIS A 256 -22.57 -27.99 33.54
CA HIS A 256 -23.88 -27.48 33.98
C HIS A 256 -25.06 -28.21 33.33
N ARG A 257 -24.88 -28.77 32.12
CA ARG A 257 -25.86 -29.65 31.45
C ARG A 257 -25.86 -31.07 32.01
N LYS A 258 -24.72 -31.60 32.46
CA LYS A 258 -24.64 -32.95 33.08
C LYS A 258 -25.26 -33.06 34.48
N VAL A 259 -25.65 -31.96 35.12
CA VAL A 259 -26.41 -32.01 36.39
C VAL A 259 -27.93 -32.03 36.18
N PHE A 260 -28.42 -31.77 34.96
CA PHE A 260 -29.86 -31.72 34.66
C PHE A 260 -30.37 -32.74 33.63
N GLU A 261 -29.57 -33.74 33.26
CA GLU A 261 -29.97 -34.82 32.33
C GLU A 261 -29.60 -36.22 32.86
N ASN A 262 -29.89 -36.50 34.13
CA ASN A 262 -29.89 -37.89 34.61
C ASN A 262 -30.96 -38.18 35.70
N ARG A 263 -32.21 -37.84 35.41
CA ARG A 263 -33.40 -38.43 36.08
C ARG A 263 -34.50 -38.71 35.05
N GLY A 264 -34.20 -39.65 34.15
CA GLY A 264 -35.14 -40.20 33.19
C GLY A 264 -35.64 -41.61 33.51
N SER A 265 -35.39 -42.15 34.72
CA SER A 265 -36.13 -43.32 35.21
C SER A 265 -37.30 -42.80 36.05
N SER A 266 -38.51 -42.78 35.49
CA SER A 266 -39.69 -42.39 36.24
C SER A 266 -39.84 -43.37 37.42
N VAL A 267 -39.58 -42.92 38.64
CA VAL A 267 -39.77 -43.74 39.83
C VAL A 267 -41.27 -44.00 39.96
N SER A 268 -41.68 -45.26 39.74
CA SER A 268 -43.04 -45.73 39.91
C SER A 268 -43.27 -46.20 41.34
N CYS A 269 -44.33 -45.70 41.97
CA CYS A 269 -44.74 -46.12 43.30
C CYS A 269 -45.29 -47.56 43.28
N THR A 270 -44.70 -48.45 44.07
CA THR A 270 -45.16 -49.85 44.20
C THR A 270 -46.53 -50.00 44.88
N THR A 271 -47.02 -48.98 45.58
CA THR A 271 -48.30 -49.03 46.33
C THR A 271 -49.50 -48.53 45.52
N CYS A 272 -49.31 -47.56 44.60
CA CYS A 272 -50.40 -47.00 43.79
C CYS A 272 -50.17 -47.10 42.28
N GLY A 273 -49.00 -47.57 41.84
CA GLY A 273 -48.66 -47.76 40.42
C GLY A 273 -48.35 -46.48 39.65
N ARG A 274 -48.46 -45.29 40.26
CA ARG A 274 -48.21 -44.00 39.58
C ARG A 274 -46.74 -43.61 39.62
N THR A 275 -46.27 -42.93 38.57
CA THR A 275 -44.89 -42.44 38.46
C THR A 275 -44.72 -41.08 39.14
N GLY A 276 -43.49 -40.76 39.54
CA GLY A 276 -43.12 -39.48 40.16
C GLY A 276 -42.98 -39.49 41.69
N HIS A 277 -43.21 -40.63 42.38
CA HIS A 277 -42.98 -40.78 43.82
C HIS A 277 -42.68 -42.23 44.23
N ILE A 278 -42.05 -42.42 45.38
CA ILE A 278 -41.80 -43.74 46.01
C ILE A 278 -42.95 -44.13 46.97
N ALA A 279 -43.07 -45.42 47.28
CA ALA A 279 -44.11 -45.98 48.15
C ALA A 279 -44.21 -45.30 49.53
N ASP A 280 -43.10 -44.83 50.08
CA ASP A 280 -43.07 -44.19 51.40
C ASP A 280 -43.68 -42.80 51.41
N ASN A 281 -43.75 -42.12 50.24
CA ASN A 281 -44.38 -40.81 50.05
C ASN A 281 -45.74 -40.93 49.35
N CYS A 282 -46.33 -42.13 49.31
CA CYS A 282 -47.60 -42.35 48.63
C CYS A 282 -48.77 -41.84 49.48
N PHE A 283 -49.55 -40.89 48.96
CA PHE A 283 -50.73 -40.38 49.65
C PHE A 283 -51.81 -41.44 49.91
N ARG A 284 -51.82 -42.55 49.13
CA ARG A 284 -52.68 -43.72 49.45
C ARG A 284 -52.26 -44.42 50.76
N LYS A 285 -50.99 -44.29 51.18
CA LYS A 285 -50.45 -44.86 52.44
C LYS A 285 -50.48 -43.84 53.59
N ILE A 286 -50.22 -42.56 53.31
CA ILE A 286 -50.08 -41.49 54.33
C ILE A 286 -51.43 -40.84 54.67
N GLY A 287 -52.42 -40.95 53.77
CA GLY A 287 -53.67 -40.19 53.83
C GLY A 287 -53.61 -38.94 52.95
N TYR A 288 -54.75 -38.56 52.37
CA TYR A 288 -54.84 -37.40 51.49
C TYR A 288 -55.08 -36.12 52.32
N PRO A 289 -54.33 -35.04 52.09
CA PRO A 289 -54.59 -33.74 52.71
C PRO A 289 -55.93 -33.12 52.26
N ASP A 290 -56.49 -32.22 53.07
CA ASP A 290 -57.82 -31.64 52.85
C ASP A 290 -57.97 -30.81 51.56
N TRP A 291 -56.86 -30.41 50.92
CA TRP A 291 -56.84 -29.70 49.64
C TRP A 291 -56.72 -30.62 48.42
N TRP A 292 -56.72 -31.94 48.62
CA TRP A 292 -56.52 -32.92 47.54
C TRP A 292 -57.79 -33.17 46.73
N VAL A 293 -57.87 -32.57 45.55
CA VAL A 293 -58.97 -32.78 44.59
C VAL A 293 -58.58 -33.92 43.64
N GLU A 294 -59.30 -35.05 43.70
CA GLU A 294 -59.10 -36.14 42.73
C GLU A 294 -59.46 -35.68 41.32
N ASN A 295 -58.47 -35.62 40.44
CA ASN A 295 -58.69 -35.32 39.03
C ASN A 295 -59.07 -36.63 38.29
N PRO A 296 -60.25 -36.76 37.66
CA PRO A 296 -60.76 -38.05 37.14
C PRO A 296 -60.07 -38.59 35.88
N LYS A 297 -58.87 -38.13 35.52
CA LYS A 297 -58.26 -38.36 34.20
C LYS A 297 -57.06 -39.32 34.17
N GLN A 298 -57.01 -40.31 35.07
CA GLN A 298 -56.04 -41.42 34.96
C GLN A 298 -56.62 -42.79 35.34
N ASN A 299 -57.90 -43.03 35.02
CA ASN A 299 -58.46 -44.39 34.93
C ASN A 299 -58.71 -44.72 33.45
N SER A 300 -57.71 -45.30 32.78
CA SER A 300 -57.89 -46.26 31.67
C SER A 300 -56.53 -46.73 31.16
N ASN A 301 -56.39 -48.06 31.08
CA ASN A 301 -55.25 -48.89 30.67
C ASN A 301 -54.29 -49.19 31.83
N PHE A 302 -54.44 -50.27 32.62
CA PHE A 302 -55.01 -51.61 32.36
C PHE A 302 -56.04 -52.02 33.41
#